data_AF-A0A7C5MEQ8-F1
#
_entry.id   AF-A0A7C5MEQ8-F1
#
_cell.length_a   1.000
_cell.length_b   1.000
_cell.length_c   1.000
_cell.angle_alpha   90.00
_cell.angle_beta   90.00
_cell.angle_gamma   90.00
#
_symmetry.space_group_name_H-M   'P 1'
#
loop_
_entity.id
_entity.type
_entity.pdbx_description
1 polymer ?
#
loop_
_entity_poly.entity_id
_entity_poly.type
_entity_poly.pdbx_seq_one_letter_code
_entity_poly.pdbx_strand_id
1 'polypeptide(L)'
;SGLEGFRFQIYVEPLAPPNQVHTRSYGRDYFVVVTPSAELRVDDIRHAYLHYMLDPLATRHADEILKRKALGDYALGAPFLEDMYKEDFLLLAGECLIKAVESRLATGAQKKQELVQTALSQGFILTPHFAEQLALYEKQDQSLRLYYPNLISSIDLRKEERRLEPVEFAQERPLRKAKPAPPKPKPEPSAAEKSLQQAEDLYTAKDYARARQYYLRVIQETQEGPLRARAYYGLGRIAALEKQPELAETLFQQALKSSPDVSTAAWAHVYLGRLADLAGERDQATAHYKAALGLSGAPNGARQAAEEGLRKGFKKE
;
A
#
# COMPACT_ATOMS: atom_id res chain seq x y z
N SER A 1 -22.07 -21.38 -14.02
CA SER A 1 -22.36 -21.47 -12.58
C SER A 1 -23.50 -20.55 -12.22
N GLY A 2 -24.41 -21.00 -11.35
CA GLY A 2 -25.52 -20.19 -10.86
C GLY A 2 -26.85 -20.93 -10.85
N LEU A 3 -27.90 -20.22 -10.47
CA LEU A 3 -29.28 -20.71 -10.49
C LEU A 3 -29.78 -20.82 -11.93
N GLU A 4 -30.55 -21.85 -12.23
CA GLU A 4 -31.03 -22.14 -13.59
C GLU A 4 -31.89 -20.98 -14.13
N GLY A 5 -31.49 -20.44 -15.29
CA GLY A 5 -32.15 -19.29 -15.92
C GLY A 5 -31.82 -17.92 -15.31
N PHE A 6 -30.95 -17.86 -14.32
CA PHE A 6 -30.41 -16.60 -13.77
C PHE A 6 -29.04 -16.28 -14.39
N ARG A 7 -28.73 -14.99 -14.53
CA ARG A 7 -27.45 -14.51 -15.05
C ARG A 7 -26.80 -13.53 -14.07
N PHE A 8 -25.49 -13.65 -13.92
CA PHE A 8 -24.66 -12.73 -13.16
C PHE A 8 -23.61 -12.14 -14.10
N GLN A 9 -23.61 -10.82 -14.27
CA GLN A 9 -22.75 -10.12 -15.22
C GLN A 9 -21.99 -8.99 -14.54
N ILE A 10 -20.68 -8.95 -14.77
CA ILE A 10 -19.81 -7.88 -14.29
C ILE A 10 -19.41 -7.03 -15.50
N TYR A 11 -19.69 -5.73 -15.43
CA TYR A 11 -19.22 -4.73 -16.38
C TYR A 11 -18.09 -3.92 -15.75
N VAL A 12 -17.04 -3.67 -16.52
CA VAL A 12 -15.96 -2.76 -16.14
C VAL A 12 -16.17 -1.45 -16.90
N GLU A 13 -16.43 -0.36 -16.17
CA GLU A 13 -16.69 0.96 -16.76
C GLU A 13 -15.49 1.89 -16.50
N PRO A 14 -14.53 1.99 -17.45
CA PRO A 14 -13.28 2.71 -17.24
C PRO A 14 -13.44 4.24 -17.17
N LEU A 15 -14.56 4.81 -17.64
CA LEU A 15 -14.77 6.26 -17.69
C LEU A 15 -15.54 6.80 -16.48
N ALA A 16 -16.08 5.93 -15.62
CA ALA A 16 -16.77 6.34 -14.40
C ALA A 16 -15.79 6.72 -13.28
N PRO A 17 -16.23 7.51 -12.27
CA PRO A 17 -15.37 7.87 -11.15
C PRO A 17 -14.82 6.62 -10.42
N PRO A 18 -13.55 6.64 -9.99
CA PRO A 18 -12.90 5.46 -9.45
C PRO A 18 -13.48 5.04 -8.09
N ASN A 19 -13.22 3.78 -7.73
CA ASN A 19 -13.59 3.15 -6.45
C ASN A 19 -15.10 3.03 -6.19
N GLN A 20 -15.89 2.81 -7.24
CA GLN A 20 -17.33 2.58 -7.14
C GLN A 20 -17.70 1.17 -7.59
N VAL A 21 -18.70 0.61 -6.93
CA VAL A 21 -19.35 -0.64 -7.33
C VAL A 21 -20.85 -0.40 -7.26
N HIS A 22 -21.53 -0.58 -8.38
CA HIS A 22 -22.98 -0.42 -8.49
C HIS A 22 -23.61 -1.77 -8.77
N THR A 23 -24.59 -2.17 -7.98
CA THR A 23 -25.34 -3.42 -8.17
C THR A 23 -26.77 -3.10 -8.61
N ARG A 24 -27.27 -3.83 -9.60
CA ARG A 24 -28.66 -3.74 -10.06
C ARG A 24 -29.18 -5.14 -10.38
N SER A 25 -30.42 -5.42 -10.00
CA SER A 25 -31.10 -6.66 -10.33
C SER A 25 -32.34 -6.35 -11.17
N TYR A 26 -32.47 -7.02 -12.31
CA TYR A 26 -33.63 -6.95 -13.20
C TYR A 26 -34.15 -8.37 -13.44
N GLY A 27 -35.16 -8.77 -12.68
CA GLY A 27 -35.75 -10.11 -12.78
C GLY A 27 -34.72 -11.20 -12.46
N ARG A 28 -34.25 -11.91 -13.48
CA ARG A 28 -33.27 -13.01 -13.35
C ARG A 28 -31.84 -12.57 -13.63
N ASP A 29 -31.62 -11.30 -13.97
CA ASP A 29 -30.34 -10.76 -14.36
C ASP A 29 -29.77 -9.85 -13.27
N TYR A 30 -28.64 -10.24 -12.71
CA TYR A 30 -27.86 -9.45 -11.76
C TYR A 30 -26.68 -8.81 -12.48
N PHE A 31 -26.59 -7.50 -12.37
CA PHE A 31 -25.55 -6.68 -12.97
C PHE A 31 -24.71 -6.00 -11.90
N VAL A 32 -23.39 -6.11 -12.04
CA VAL A 32 -22.42 -5.44 -11.20
C VAL A 32 -21.55 -4.56 -12.10
N VAL A 33 -21.59 -3.25 -11.90
CA VAL A 33 -20.72 -2.31 -12.61
C VAL A 33 -19.58 -1.91 -11.68
N VAL A 34 -18.35 -2.18 -12.09
CA VAL A 34 -17.12 -1.90 -11.33
C VAL A 34 -16.33 -0.81 -12.06
N THR A 35 -15.94 0.23 -11.34
CA THR A 35 -15.13 1.33 -11.89
C THR A 35 -13.64 1.15 -11.54
N PRO A 36 -12.72 1.90 -12.18
CA PRO A 36 -11.30 1.79 -11.92
C PRO A 36 -10.98 1.91 -10.43
N SER A 37 -10.15 1.00 -9.91
CA SER A 37 -9.73 0.98 -8.51
C SER A 37 -8.31 0.45 -8.42
N ALA A 38 -7.56 0.94 -7.43
CA ALA A 38 -6.17 0.52 -7.23
C ALA A 38 -6.06 -0.92 -6.70
N GLU A 39 -7.01 -1.32 -5.86
CA GLU A 39 -7.19 -2.70 -5.42
C GLU A 39 -8.47 -3.25 -6.06
N LEU A 40 -8.43 -4.51 -6.52
CA LEU A 40 -9.63 -5.19 -7.04
C LEU A 40 -10.74 -5.18 -5.98
N ARG A 41 -11.95 -4.80 -6.38
CA ARG A 41 -13.15 -4.74 -5.52
C ARG A 41 -13.75 -6.13 -5.26
N VAL A 42 -12.90 -7.09 -4.87
CA VAL A 42 -13.27 -8.51 -4.73
C VAL A 42 -14.36 -8.68 -3.68
N ASP A 43 -14.30 -7.93 -2.57
CA ASP A 43 -15.28 -8.05 -1.49
C ASP A 43 -16.66 -7.57 -1.94
N ASP A 44 -16.76 -6.43 -2.66
CA ASP A 44 -18.03 -5.93 -3.17
C ASP A 44 -18.62 -6.85 -4.26
N ILE A 45 -17.79 -7.37 -5.16
CA ILE A 45 -18.21 -8.33 -6.19
C ILE A 45 -18.69 -9.63 -5.54
N ARG A 46 -17.98 -10.12 -4.52
CA ARG A 46 -18.36 -11.32 -3.78
C ARG A 46 -19.69 -11.11 -3.07
N HIS A 47 -19.87 -9.97 -2.40
CA HIS A 47 -21.11 -9.61 -1.74
C HIS A 47 -22.29 -9.62 -2.72
N ALA A 48 -22.13 -8.99 -3.88
CA ALA A 48 -23.13 -9.01 -4.95
C ALA A 48 -23.41 -10.43 -5.49
N TYR A 49 -22.38 -11.27 -5.58
CA TYR A 49 -22.52 -12.66 -6.00
C TYR A 49 -23.26 -13.51 -4.95
N LEU A 50 -23.10 -13.21 -3.66
CA LEU A 50 -23.84 -13.88 -2.60
C LEU A 50 -25.32 -13.53 -2.63
N HIS A 51 -25.69 -12.27 -2.87
CA HIS A 51 -27.09 -11.90 -3.16
C HIS A 51 -27.68 -12.72 -4.31
N TYR A 52 -26.97 -12.76 -5.43
CA TYR A 52 -27.37 -13.56 -6.60
C TYR A 52 -27.63 -15.05 -6.26
N MET A 53 -26.84 -15.63 -5.35
CA MET A 53 -26.95 -17.03 -4.97
C MET A 53 -27.99 -17.29 -3.86
N LEU A 54 -28.16 -16.35 -2.92
CA LEU A 54 -28.87 -16.58 -1.66
C LEU A 54 -30.24 -15.90 -1.60
N ASP A 55 -30.45 -14.76 -2.26
CA ASP A 55 -31.76 -14.08 -2.25
C ASP A 55 -32.90 -15.02 -2.70
N PRO A 56 -32.75 -15.84 -3.75
CA PRO A 56 -33.82 -16.74 -4.18
C PRO A 56 -34.14 -17.85 -3.17
N LEU A 57 -33.21 -18.19 -2.28
CA LEU A 57 -33.47 -19.10 -1.17
C LEU A 57 -34.32 -18.40 -0.10
N ALA A 58 -33.98 -17.15 0.23
CA ALA A 58 -34.78 -16.34 1.15
C ALA A 58 -36.21 -16.16 0.61
N THR A 59 -36.38 -15.75 -0.65
CA THR A 59 -37.69 -15.58 -1.28
C THR A 59 -38.51 -16.89 -1.27
N ARG A 60 -37.89 -18.04 -1.57
CA ARG A 60 -38.59 -19.33 -1.57
C ARG A 60 -39.08 -19.73 -0.18
N HIS A 61 -38.35 -19.37 0.86
CA HIS A 61 -38.65 -19.72 2.25
C HIS A 61 -39.19 -18.53 3.04
N ALA A 62 -39.80 -17.55 2.36
CA ALA A 62 -40.29 -16.31 2.97
C ALA A 62 -41.26 -16.57 4.13
N ASP A 63 -42.21 -17.50 3.97
CA ASP A 63 -43.19 -17.83 5.02
C ASP A 63 -42.52 -18.30 6.31
N GLU A 64 -41.47 -19.12 6.20
CA GLU A 64 -40.71 -19.57 7.37
C GLU A 64 -39.91 -18.42 7.99
N ILE A 65 -39.30 -17.57 7.19
CA ILE A 65 -38.54 -16.41 7.70
C ILE A 65 -39.48 -15.45 8.43
N LEU A 66 -40.63 -15.12 7.83
CA LEU A 66 -41.58 -14.15 8.36
C LEU A 66 -42.24 -14.56 9.68
N LYS A 67 -42.30 -15.87 10.00
CA LYS A 67 -42.70 -16.34 11.34
C LYS A 67 -41.79 -15.81 12.46
N ARG A 68 -40.57 -15.36 12.14
CA ARG A 68 -39.59 -14.79 13.09
C ARG A 68 -39.49 -13.26 13.01
N LYS A 69 -40.42 -12.60 12.30
CA LYS A 69 -40.40 -11.15 12.06
C LYS A 69 -40.32 -10.30 13.33
N ALA A 70 -40.83 -10.79 14.47
CA ALA A 70 -40.75 -10.09 15.75
C ALA A 70 -39.31 -9.74 16.17
N LEU A 71 -38.32 -10.53 15.75
CA LEU A 71 -36.91 -10.19 16.00
C LEU A 71 -36.47 -8.91 15.27
N GLY A 72 -37.15 -8.53 14.18
CA GLY A 72 -36.84 -7.33 13.42
C GLY A 72 -36.94 -6.03 14.24
N ASP A 73 -37.75 -6.01 15.28
CA ASP A 73 -37.94 -4.83 16.14
C ASP A 73 -36.63 -4.40 16.83
N TYR A 74 -35.74 -5.36 17.14
CA TYR A 74 -34.42 -5.08 17.70
C TYR A 74 -33.52 -4.32 16.71
N ALA A 75 -33.70 -4.50 15.41
CA ALA A 75 -32.91 -3.83 14.39
C ALA A 75 -33.32 -2.35 14.19
N LEU A 76 -34.51 -1.95 14.65
CA LEU A 76 -35.00 -0.57 14.51
C LEU A 76 -34.12 0.44 15.26
N GLY A 77 -33.51 0.01 16.37
CA GLY A 77 -32.60 0.82 17.18
C GLY A 77 -31.23 1.06 16.52
N ALA A 78 -30.90 0.39 15.42
CA ALA A 78 -29.63 0.55 14.73
C ALA A 78 -29.64 1.85 13.88
N PRO A 79 -28.79 2.85 14.19
CA PRO A 79 -28.84 4.15 13.53
C PRO A 79 -28.31 4.13 12.09
N PHE A 80 -27.42 3.19 11.75
CA PHE A 80 -26.79 3.09 10.44
C PHE A 80 -27.31 1.95 9.56
N LEU A 81 -28.31 1.22 10.07
CA LEU A 81 -29.02 0.25 9.25
C LEU A 81 -29.92 1.00 8.27
N GLU A 82 -29.81 0.69 6.97
CA GLU A 82 -30.64 1.31 5.94
C GLU A 82 -32.12 0.98 6.14
N ASP A 83 -33.00 1.95 5.87
CA ASP A 83 -34.43 1.85 6.17
C ASP A 83 -35.10 0.65 5.48
N MET A 84 -34.63 0.26 4.29
CA MET A 84 -35.13 -0.93 3.58
C MET A 84 -35.01 -2.21 4.42
N TYR A 85 -33.96 -2.35 5.24
CA TYR A 85 -33.80 -3.50 6.13
C TYR A 85 -34.66 -3.39 7.39
N LYS A 86 -35.06 -2.18 7.79
CA LYS A 86 -35.98 -1.95 8.91
C LYS A 86 -37.43 -2.25 8.51
N GLU A 87 -37.78 -1.96 7.26
CA GLU A 87 -39.12 -2.15 6.71
C GLU A 87 -39.36 -3.59 6.22
N ASP A 88 -38.33 -4.24 5.66
CA ASP A 88 -38.40 -5.59 5.10
C ASP A 88 -37.53 -6.59 5.88
N PHE A 89 -38.18 -7.37 6.74
CA PHE A 89 -37.52 -8.41 7.54
C PHE A 89 -36.95 -9.56 6.68
N LEU A 90 -37.57 -9.86 5.53
CA LEU A 90 -37.06 -10.90 4.64
C LEU A 90 -35.71 -10.49 4.06
N LEU A 91 -35.63 -9.24 3.62
CA LEU A 91 -34.40 -8.64 3.13
C LEU A 91 -33.33 -8.57 4.22
N LEU A 92 -33.68 -8.14 5.44
CA LEU A 92 -32.77 -8.14 6.59
C LEU A 92 -32.22 -9.54 6.89
N ALA A 93 -33.08 -10.56 6.91
CA ALA A 93 -32.66 -11.93 7.18
C ALA A 93 -31.72 -12.48 6.11
N GLY A 94 -31.99 -12.19 4.83
CA GLY A 94 -31.11 -12.53 3.72
C GLY A 94 -29.73 -11.88 3.86
N GLU A 95 -29.70 -10.59 4.19
CA GLU A 95 -28.47 -9.82 4.37
C GLU A 95 -27.65 -10.30 5.58
N CYS A 96 -28.32 -10.67 6.68
CA CYS A 96 -27.67 -11.29 7.84
C CYS A 96 -26.99 -12.62 7.47
N LEU A 97 -27.63 -13.44 6.62
CA LEU A 97 -27.04 -14.69 6.15
C LEU A 97 -25.82 -14.44 5.26
N ILE A 98 -25.90 -13.45 4.36
CA ILE A 98 -24.78 -13.08 3.48
C ILE A 98 -23.57 -12.67 4.33
N LYS A 99 -23.74 -11.79 5.32
CA LYS A 99 -22.65 -11.38 6.23
C LYS A 99 -22.10 -12.55 7.04
N ALA A 100 -22.96 -13.48 7.44
CA ALA A 100 -22.51 -14.69 8.11
C ALA A 100 -21.63 -15.53 7.19
N VAL A 101 -22.01 -15.73 5.92
CA VAL A 101 -21.18 -16.43 4.92
C VAL A 101 -19.84 -15.71 4.71
N GLU A 102 -19.85 -14.39 4.56
CA GLU A 102 -18.62 -13.59 4.43
C GLU A 102 -17.68 -13.78 5.63
N SER A 103 -18.24 -13.82 6.85
CA SER A 103 -17.46 -14.10 8.05
C SER A 103 -16.82 -15.50 8.02
N ARG A 104 -17.49 -16.50 7.44
CA ARG A 104 -16.96 -17.87 7.34
C ARG A 104 -15.85 -17.99 6.30
N LEU A 105 -15.87 -17.16 5.26
CA LEU A 105 -14.84 -17.08 4.22
C LEU A 105 -13.57 -16.36 4.67
N ALA A 106 -13.63 -15.55 5.73
CA ALA A 106 -12.45 -14.91 6.29
C ALA A 106 -11.46 -15.92 6.90
N THR A 107 -10.17 -15.62 6.85
CA THR A 107 -9.12 -16.48 7.42
C THR A 107 -8.82 -16.07 8.87
N GLY A 108 -8.80 -17.05 9.77
CA GLY A 108 -8.50 -16.84 11.20
C GLY A 108 -9.73 -16.61 12.07
N ALA A 109 -9.83 -17.34 13.19
CA ALA A 109 -11.00 -17.35 14.07
C ALA A 109 -11.36 -15.96 14.62
N GLN A 110 -10.34 -15.18 15.00
CA GLN A 110 -10.54 -13.81 15.48
C GLN A 110 -11.22 -12.93 14.42
N LYS A 111 -10.79 -13.01 13.15
CA LYS A 111 -11.36 -12.19 12.09
C LYS A 111 -12.79 -12.59 11.77
N LYS A 112 -13.10 -13.89 11.80
CA LYS A 112 -14.48 -14.39 11.64
C LYS A 112 -15.39 -13.78 12.71
N GLN A 113 -14.97 -13.84 13.99
CA GLN A 113 -15.75 -13.31 15.10
C GLN A 113 -15.90 -11.79 15.01
N GLU A 114 -14.85 -11.07 14.65
CA GLU A 114 -14.87 -9.61 14.47
C GLU A 114 -15.89 -9.19 13.40
N LEU A 115 -15.94 -9.90 12.26
CA LEU A 115 -16.92 -9.62 11.19
C LEU A 115 -18.36 -9.85 11.65
N VAL A 116 -18.60 -10.93 12.41
CA VAL A 116 -19.93 -11.22 12.99
C VAL A 116 -20.35 -10.12 13.97
N GLN A 117 -19.46 -9.72 14.88
CA GLN A 117 -19.76 -8.67 15.86
C GLN A 117 -19.94 -7.30 15.20
N THR A 118 -19.17 -7.00 14.16
CA THR A 118 -19.31 -5.77 13.38
C THR A 118 -20.66 -5.73 12.66
N ALA A 119 -21.10 -6.84 12.07
CA ALA A 119 -22.41 -6.92 11.44
C ALA A 119 -23.54 -6.77 12.47
N LEU A 120 -23.42 -7.43 13.63
CA LEU A 120 -24.39 -7.33 14.72
C LEU A 120 -24.52 -5.88 15.21
N SER A 121 -23.41 -5.19 15.48
CA SER A 121 -23.43 -3.80 15.94
C SER A 121 -23.95 -2.82 14.87
N GLN A 122 -23.96 -3.21 13.60
CA GLN A 122 -24.57 -2.44 12.51
C GLN A 122 -26.09 -2.69 12.36
N GLY A 123 -26.68 -3.59 13.14
CA GLY A 123 -28.11 -3.91 13.09
C GLY A 123 -28.44 -5.19 12.31
N PHE A 124 -27.45 -5.94 11.82
CA PHE A 124 -27.67 -7.24 11.16
C PHE A 124 -27.80 -8.34 12.20
N ILE A 125 -28.89 -8.28 12.96
CA ILE A 125 -29.16 -8.99 14.21
C ILE A 125 -29.10 -10.52 14.13
N LEU A 126 -29.40 -11.14 12.97
CA LEU A 126 -29.38 -12.60 12.81
C LEU A 126 -28.01 -13.14 12.37
N THR A 127 -27.02 -12.27 12.13
CA THR A 127 -25.69 -12.68 11.66
C THR A 127 -25.01 -13.67 12.62
N PRO A 128 -25.04 -13.49 13.95
CA PRO A 128 -24.44 -14.45 14.89
C PRO A 128 -25.07 -15.84 14.81
N HIS A 129 -26.40 -15.92 14.78
CA HIS A 129 -27.11 -17.19 14.63
C HIS A 129 -26.70 -17.91 13.36
N PHE A 130 -26.73 -17.22 12.21
CA PHE A 130 -26.33 -17.84 10.95
C PHE A 130 -24.87 -18.25 10.94
N ALA A 131 -23.95 -17.48 11.54
CA ALA A 131 -22.55 -17.85 11.61
C ALA A 131 -22.31 -19.12 12.46
N GLU A 132 -23.03 -19.26 13.57
CA GLU A 132 -23.05 -20.48 14.40
C GLU A 132 -23.56 -21.69 13.61
N GLN A 133 -24.70 -21.53 12.92
CA GLN A 133 -25.31 -22.62 12.16
C GLN A 133 -24.51 -23.00 10.91
N LEU A 134 -23.87 -22.04 10.24
CA LEU A 134 -22.98 -22.30 9.12
C LEU A 134 -21.74 -23.09 9.56
N ALA A 135 -21.22 -22.87 10.77
CA ALA A 135 -20.13 -23.68 11.32
C ALA A 135 -20.53 -25.14 11.57
N LEU A 136 -21.83 -25.42 11.78
CA LEU A 136 -22.36 -26.78 11.83
C LEU A 136 -22.57 -27.36 10.42
N TYR A 137 -23.10 -26.55 9.50
CA TYR A 137 -23.29 -26.91 8.09
C TYR A 137 -21.98 -27.33 7.41
N GLU A 138 -20.86 -26.71 7.73
CA GLU A 138 -19.54 -27.05 7.17
C GLU A 138 -19.07 -28.47 7.53
N LYS A 139 -19.71 -29.15 8.49
CA LYS A 139 -19.36 -30.52 8.93
C LYS A 139 -20.15 -31.62 8.22
N GLN A 140 -21.02 -31.26 7.29
CA GLN A 140 -21.91 -32.18 6.59
C GLN A 140 -21.88 -31.93 5.08
N ASP A 141 -22.39 -32.90 4.30
CA ASP A 141 -22.22 -32.93 2.83
C ASP A 141 -23.44 -32.46 2.02
N GLN A 142 -24.57 -32.15 2.66
CA GLN A 142 -25.75 -31.63 1.93
C GLN A 142 -25.49 -30.23 1.42
N SER A 143 -26.04 -29.94 0.24
CA SER A 143 -25.99 -28.59 -0.33
C SER A 143 -26.78 -27.59 0.50
N LEU A 144 -26.31 -26.33 0.54
CA LEU A 144 -26.94 -25.25 1.30
C LEU A 144 -28.41 -25.05 0.92
N ARG A 145 -28.78 -25.26 -0.36
CA ARG A 145 -30.17 -25.19 -0.83
C ARG A 145 -31.10 -26.16 -0.08
N LEU A 146 -30.61 -27.36 0.25
CA LEU A 146 -31.38 -28.37 0.99
C LEU A 146 -31.32 -28.14 2.50
N TYR A 147 -30.21 -27.57 2.99
CA TYR A 147 -30.02 -27.27 4.41
C TYR A 147 -30.69 -25.96 4.86
N TYR A 148 -31.01 -25.06 3.93
CA TYR A 148 -31.58 -23.74 4.22
C TYR A 148 -32.81 -23.75 5.14
N PRO A 149 -33.81 -24.64 4.96
CA PRO A 149 -34.95 -24.69 5.87
C PRO A 149 -34.53 -24.95 7.33
N ASN A 150 -33.52 -25.79 7.55
CA ASN A 150 -32.99 -26.08 8.89
C ASN A 150 -32.31 -24.85 9.51
N LEU A 151 -31.61 -24.04 8.69
CA LEU A 151 -31.02 -22.78 9.16
C LEU A 151 -32.09 -21.84 9.71
N ILE A 152 -33.20 -21.68 9.00
CA ILE A 152 -34.29 -20.79 9.40
C ILE A 152 -35.07 -21.39 10.59
N SER A 153 -35.38 -22.68 10.56
CA SER A 153 -36.16 -23.32 11.63
C SER A 153 -35.40 -23.39 12.96
N SER A 154 -34.07 -23.39 12.92
CA SER A 154 -33.21 -23.38 14.12
C SER A 154 -33.16 -22.04 14.84
N ILE A 155 -33.75 -20.97 14.29
CA ILE A 155 -33.85 -19.66 14.97
C ILE A 155 -34.78 -19.80 16.17
N ASP A 156 -34.20 -19.85 17.36
CA ASP A 156 -34.93 -19.82 18.63
C ASP A 156 -35.15 -18.37 19.06
N LEU A 157 -36.42 -17.93 19.06
CA LEU A 157 -36.80 -16.56 19.39
C LEU A 157 -36.30 -16.13 20.78
N ARG A 158 -36.41 -17.00 21.80
CA ARG A 158 -36.03 -16.66 23.17
C ARG A 158 -34.53 -16.58 23.34
N LYS A 159 -33.78 -17.46 22.66
CA LYS A 159 -32.32 -17.42 22.66
C LYS A 159 -31.81 -16.13 22.02
N GLU A 160 -32.37 -15.77 20.87
CA GLU A 160 -31.91 -14.60 20.12
C GLU A 160 -32.39 -13.29 20.77
N GLU A 161 -33.58 -13.22 21.34
CA GLU A 161 -34.02 -12.08 22.18
C GLU A 161 -33.02 -11.78 23.30
N ARG A 162 -32.61 -12.79 24.08
CA ARG A 162 -31.58 -12.65 25.14
C ARG A 162 -30.22 -12.22 24.60
N ARG A 163 -29.89 -12.58 23.36
CA ARG A 163 -28.63 -12.15 22.70
C ARG A 163 -28.70 -10.67 22.32
N LEU A 164 -29.87 -10.21 21.86
CA LEU A 164 -30.07 -8.89 21.29
C LEU A 164 -30.34 -7.81 22.34
N GLU A 165 -30.94 -8.15 23.48
CA GLU A 165 -31.19 -7.23 24.60
C GLU A 165 -29.97 -6.37 25.02
N PRO A 166 -28.76 -6.93 25.24
CA PRO A 166 -27.60 -6.16 25.66
C PRO A 166 -26.79 -5.53 24.50
N VAL A 167 -27.27 -5.61 23.25
CA VAL A 167 -26.47 -5.16 22.09
C VAL A 167 -26.43 -3.64 22.01
N GLU A 168 -25.21 -3.09 22.04
CA GLU A 168 -24.96 -1.69 21.72
C GLU A 168 -24.69 -1.53 20.22
N PHE A 169 -25.54 -0.78 19.53
CA PHE A 169 -25.34 -0.47 18.12
C PHE A 169 -24.24 0.57 17.91
N ALA A 170 -23.57 0.48 16.76
CA ALA A 170 -22.50 1.38 16.38
C ALA A 170 -22.97 2.84 16.42
N GLN A 171 -22.11 3.73 16.93
CA GLN A 171 -22.34 5.18 16.99
C GLN A 171 -21.70 5.97 15.83
N GLU A 172 -20.83 5.32 15.05
CA GLU A 172 -20.22 5.91 13.85
C GLU A 172 -20.67 5.18 12.58
N ARG A 173 -20.93 5.95 11.51
CA ARG A 173 -21.29 5.39 10.21
C ARG A 173 -20.09 4.61 9.67
N PRO A 174 -20.25 3.33 9.31
CA PRO A 174 -19.17 2.57 8.70
C PRO A 174 -18.87 3.15 7.31
N LEU A 175 -17.88 4.03 7.23
CA LEU A 175 -17.34 4.49 5.96
C LEU A 175 -16.40 3.40 5.43
N ARG A 176 -16.76 2.79 4.29
CA ARG A 176 -15.79 2.08 3.45
C ARG A 176 -14.78 3.11 2.97
N LYS A 177 -13.72 3.34 3.75
CA LYS A 177 -12.58 4.16 3.32
C LYS A 177 -11.99 3.44 2.11
N ALA A 178 -12.21 3.98 0.91
CA ALA A 178 -11.42 3.59 -0.25
C ALA A 178 -9.97 3.75 0.18
N LYS A 179 -9.22 2.64 0.27
CA LYS A 179 -7.80 2.75 0.54
C LYS A 179 -7.24 3.66 -0.55
N PRO A 180 -6.57 4.77 -0.20
CA PRO A 180 -5.90 5.60 -1.19
C PRO A 180 -5.03 4.67 -2.03
N ALA A 181 -5.02 4.89 -3.35
CA ALA A 181 -4.10 4.16 -4.22
C ALA A 181 -2.72 4.19 -3.55
N PRO A 182 -2.05 3.03 -3.36
CA PRO A 182 -0.75 3.02 -2.72
C PRO A 182 0.13 4.05 -3.45
N PRO A 183 0.86 4.91 -2.72
CA PRO A 183 1.75 5.87 -3.36
C PRO A 183 2.62 5.09 -4.33
N LYS A 184 2.78 5.59 -5.57
CA LYS A 184 3.56 4.94 -6.62
C LYS A 184 4.82 4.36 -5.97
N PRO A 185 5.10 3.05 -6.11
CA PRO A 185 6.30 2.47 -5.53
C PRO A 185 7.47 3.35 -5.96
N LYS A 186 8.28 3.80 -4.99
CA LYS A 186 9.51 4.53 -5.31
C LYS A 186 10.23 3.70 -6.36
N PRO A 187 10.64 4.28 -7.51
CA PRO A 187 11.29 3.51 -8.56
C PRO A 187 12.42 2.71 -7.91
N GLU A 188 12.43 1.40 -8.16
CA GLU A 188 13.51 0.56 -7.64
C GLU A 188 14.83 1.18 -8.08
N PRO A 189 15.83 1.24 -7.19
CA PRO A 189 17.10 1.85 -7.54
C PRO A 189 17.66 1.15 -8.76
N SER A 190 18.03 1.93 -9.77
CA SER A 190 18.57 1.42 -11.03
C SER A 190 19.80 0.54 -10.76
N ALA A 191 20.18 -0.30 -11.73
CA ALA A 191 21.40 -1.10 -11.59
C ALA A 191 22.62 -0.22 -11.26
N ALA A 192 22.71 0.96 -11.89
CA ALA A 192 23.77 1.93 -11.62
C ALA A 192 23.70 2.54 -10.22
N GLU A 193 22.51 2.81 -9.68
CA GLU A 193 22.35 3.28 -8.29
C GLU A 193 22.75 2.22 -7.26
N LYS A 194 22.44 0.95 -7.52
CA LYS A 194 22.89 -0.18 -6.68
C LYS A 194 24.42 -0.32 -6.74
N SER A 195 25.02 -0.26 -7.93
CA SER A 195 26.47 -0.27 -8.12
C SER A 195 27.16 0.90 -7.40
N LEU A 196 26.56 2.09 -7.42
CA LEU A 196 27.10 3.27 -6.74
C LEU A 196 27.04 3.12 -5.22
N GLN A 197 25.94 2.60 -4.68
CA GLN A 197 25.83 2.33 -3.24
C GLN A 197 26.88 1.31 -2.79
N GLN A 198 27.05 0.22 -3.54
CA GLN A 198 28.09 -0.78 -3.25
C GLN A 198 29.50 -0.17 -3.29
N ALA A 199 29.77 0.75 -4.22
CA ALA A 199 31.03 1.46 -4.28
C ALA A 199 31.29 2.32 -3.03
N GLU A 200 30.29 3.08 -2.56
CA GLU A 200 30.39 3.91 -1.34
C GLU A 200 30.55 3.06 -0.07
N ASP A 201 29.87 1.92 0.02
CA ASP A 201 29.96 1.00 1.16
C ASP A 201 31.38 0.40 1.23
N LEU A 202 31.92 -0.05 0.09
CA LEU A 202 33.29 -0.56 -0.02
C LEU A 202 34.33 0.53 0.26
N TYR A 203 34.09 1.76 -0.21
CA TYR A 203 34.95 2.90 0.11
C TYR A 203 35.00 3.13 1.63
N THR A 204 33.85 3.09 2.30
CA THR A 204 33.74 3.25 3.76
C THR A 204 34.45 2.12 4.49
N ALA A 205 34.37 0.90 3.96
CA ALA A 205 35.10 -0.27 4.44
C ALA A 205 36.61 -0.24 4.14
N LYS A 206 37.12 0.81 3.46
CA LYS A 206 38.51 0.99 3.02
C LYS A 206 38.99 -0.05 2.00
N ASP A 207 38.07 -0.78 1.36
CA ASP A 207 38.39 -1.66 0.23
C ASP A 207 38.38 -0.86 -1.07
N TYR A 208 39.42 -0.03 -1.24
CA TYR A 208 39.53 0.89 -2.37
C TYR A 208 39.69 0.16 -3.72
N ALA A 209 40.27 -1.04 -3.72
CA ALA A 209 40.45 -1.84 -4.92
C ALA A 209 39.10 -2.28 -5.49
N ARG A 210 38.21 -2.82 -4.65
CA ARG A 210 36.86 -3.20 -5.09
C ARG A 210 35.98 -1.97 -5.32
N ALA A 211 36.06 -0.95 -4.47
CA ALA A 211 35.29 0.28 -4.65
C ALA A 211 35.55 0.91 -6.04
N ARG A 212 36.81 0.94 -6.49
CA ARG A 212 37.18 1.42 -7.83
C ARG A 212 36.46 0.65 -8.94
N GLN A 213 36.38 -0.67 -8.86
CA GLN A 213 35.70 -1.50 -9.87
C GLN A 213 34.22 -1.12 -9.96
N TYR A 214 33.55 -0.94 -8.82
CA TYR A 214 32.14 -0.54 -8.80
C TYR A 214 31.91 0.89 -9.29
N TYR A 215 32.78 1.85 -8.97
CA TYR A 215 32.66 3.20 -9.55
C TYR A 215 32.86 3.22 -11.07
N LEU A 216 33.81 2.44 -11.60
CA LEU A 216 33.98 2.29 -13.05
C LEU A 216 32.75 1.65 -13.70
N ARG A 217 32.14 0.67 -13.01
CA ARG A 217 30.92 0.03 -13.45
C ARG A 217 29.74 1.00 -13.53
N VAL A 218 29.57 1.90 -12.57
CA VAL A 218 28.54 2.95 -12.62
C VAL A 218 28.68 3.80 -13.88
N ILE A 219 29.90 4.18 -14.24
CA ILE A 219 30.16 5.01 -15.44
C ILE A 219 29.82 4.26 -16.74
N GLN A 220 29.90 2.93 -16.74
CA GLN A 220 29.52 2.08 -17.89
C GLN A 220 28.01 1.81 -17.94
N GLU A 221 27.36 1.67 -16.79
CA GLU A 221 25.95 1.29 -16.67
C GLU A 221 24.97 2.46 -16.89
N THR A 222 25.41 3.71 -16.78
CA THR A 222 24.53 4.87 -16.94
C THR A 222 25.16 6.01 -17.74
N GLN A 223 24.32 6.76 -18.45
CA GLN A 223 24.66 8.05 -19.05
C GLN A 223 24.12 9.23 -18.22
N GLU A 224 23.46 8.96 -17.09
CA GLU A 224 22.96 10.00 -16.20
C GLU A 224 24.12 10.79 -15.59
N GLY A 225 24.10 12.11 -15.82
CA GLY A 225 25.13 13.02 -15.33
C GLY A 225 25.39 12.87 -13.82
N PRO A 226 24.39 13.06 -12.95
CA PRO A 226 24.63 13.07 -11.50
C PRO A 226 25.25 11.78 -10.95
N LEU A 227 24.84 10.61 -11.46
CA LEU A 227 25.43 9.32 -11.05
C LEU A 227 26.86 9.17 -11.53
N ARG A 228 27.16 9.55 -12.77
CA ARG A 228 28.53 9.56 -13.29
C ARG A 228 29.41 10.54 -12.53
N ALA A 229 28.90 11.73 -12.20
CA ALA A 229 29.62 12.72 -11.41
C ALA A 229 30.03 12.18 -10.04
N ARG A 230 29.11 11.51 -9.33
CA ARG A 230 29.40 10.84 -8.05
C ARG A 230 30.43 9.73 -8.20
N ALA A 231 30.36 8.94 -9.27
CA ALA A 231 31.33 7.89 -9.52
C ALA A 231 32.74 8.45 -9.80
N TYR A 232 32.87 9.48 -10.64
CA TYR A 232 34.14 10.17 -10.86
C TYR A 232 34.69 10.81 -9.59
N TYR A 233 33.82 11.40 -8.76
CA TYR A 233 34.20 11.95 -7.46
C TYR A 233 34.73 10.87 -6.51
N GLY A 234 34.07 9.71 -6.44
CA GLY A 234 34.53 8.55 -5.67
C GLY A 234 35.91 8.05 -6.13
N LEU A 235 36.11 7.92 -7.43
CA LEU A 235 37.41 7.56 -8.02
C LEU A 235 38.49 8.61 -7.70
N GLY A 236 38.17 9.89 -7.77
CA GLY A 236 39.09 10.98 -7.46
C GLY A 236 39.57 10.94 -6.00
N ARG A 237 38.67 10.63 -5.05
CA ARG A 237 39.02 10.43 -3.64
C ARG A 237 39.98 9.27 -3.44
N ILE A 238 39.72 8.15 -4.13
CA ILE A 238 40.61 6.97 -4.08
C ILE A 238 41.99 7.34 -4.63
N ALA A 239 42.06 8.00 -5.79
CA ALA A 239 43.33 8.44 -6.38
C ALA A 239 44.12 9.39 -5.46
N ALA A 240 43.43 10.32 -4.79
CA ALA A 240 44.05 11.22 -3.82
C ALA A 240 44.64 10.45 -2.61
N LEU A 241 43.94 9.43 -2.11
CA LEU A 241 44.42 8.56 -1.03
C LEU A 241 45.63 7.71 -1.45
N GLU A 242 45.65 7.26 -2.70
CA GLU A 242 46.76 6.50 -3.29
C GLU A 242 47.95 7.38 -3.72
N LYS A 243 47.93 8.68 -3.40
CA LYS A 243 48.98 9.65 -3.73
C LYS A 243 49.22 9.79 -5.25
N GLN A 244 48.16 9.75 -6.04
CA GLN A 244 48.16 10.03 -7.48
C GLN A 244 47.45 11.37 -7.75
N PRO A 245 48.10 12.52 -7.47
CA PRO A 245 47.45 13.83 -7.51
C PRO A 245 46.97 14.23 -8.91
N GLU A 246 47.72 13.90 -9.97
CA GLU A 246 47.36 14.23 -11.36
C GLU A 246 46.10 13.48 -11.82
N LEU A 247 46.01 12.20 -11.44
CA LEU A 247 44.83 11.38 -11.71
C LEU A 247 43.63 11.87 -10.90
N ALA A 248 43.83 12.21 -9.62
CA ALA A 248 42.78 12.73 -8.77
C ALA A 248 42.20 14.05 -9.32
N GLU A 249 43.07 14.96 -9.76
CA GLU A 249 42.66 16.22 -10.38
C GLU A 249 41.80 15.98 -11.62
N THR A 250 42.26 15.11 -12.53
CA THR A 250 41.52 14.75 -13.76
C THR A 250 40.12 14.20 -13.43
N LEU A 251 40.03 13.32 -12.44
CA LEU A 251 38.77 12.69 -12.03
C LEU A 251 37.81 13.70 -11.38
N PHE A 252 38.30 14.61 -10.55
CA PHE A 252 37.45 15.66 -9.98
C PHE A 252 36.97 16.66 -11.03
N GLN A 253 37.80 17.00 -12.02
CA GLN A 253 37.36 17.81 -13.15
C GLN A 253 36.30 17.09 -13.99
N GLN A 254 36.44 15.77 -14.22
CA GLN A 254 35.41 14.98 -14.90
C GLN A 254 34.10 14.90 -14.10
N ALA A 255 34.17 14.83 -12.77
CA ALA A 255 33.00 14.89 -11.91
C ALA A 255 32.24 16.21 -12.10
N LEU A 256 32.95 17.34 -12.15
CA LEU A 256 32.35 18.66 -12.39
C LEU A 256 31.74 18.81 -13.79
N LYS A 257 32.35 18.20 -14.81
CA LYS A 257 31.82 18.19 -16.19
C LYS A 257 30.58 17.31 -16.37
N SER A 258 30.34 16.37 -15.44
CA SER A 258 29.27 15.37 -15.55
C SER A 258 27.95 15.84 -14.91
N SER A 259 27.67 17.13 -14.80
CA SER A 259 26.45 17.65 -14.15
C SER A 259 26.23 17.12 -12.71
N PRO A 260 27.18 17.39 -11.79
CA PRO A 260 27.08 16.96 -10.39
C PRO A 260 25.90 17.61 -9.66
N ASP A 261 25.40 16.91 -8.64
CA ASP A 261 24.59 17.56 -7.61
C ASP A 261 25.43 18.54 -6.77
N VAL A 262 24.75 19.44 -6.05
CA VAL A 262 25.39 20.52 -5.28
C VAL A 262 26.41 19.99 -4.26
N SER A 263 26.15 18.84 -3.64
CA SER A 263 27.06 18.25 -2.66
C SER A 263 28.33 17.72 -3.33
N THR A 264 28.18 16.95 -4.41
CA THR A 264 29.31 16.41 -5.17
C THR A 264 30.15 17.53 -5.77
N ALA A 265 29.53 18.58 -6.31
CA ALA A 265 30.23 19.74 -6.85
C ALA A 265 31.06 20.49 -5.79
N ALA A 266 30.45 20.76 -4.63
CA ALA A 266 31.12 21.46 -3.54
C ALA A 266 32.35 20.70 -3.06
N TRP A 267 32.24 19.39 -2.85
CA TRP A 267 33.38 18.58 -2.44
C TRP A 267 34.44 18.45 -3.54
N ALA A 268 34.06 18.25 -4.80
CA ALA A 268 35.03 18.19 -5.90
C ALA A 268 35.89 19.47 -5.96
N HIS A 269 35.27 20.64 -5.81
CA HIS A 269 36.00 21.91 -5.69
C HIS A 269 36.91 21.98 -4.46
N VAL A 270 36.47 21.52 -3.29
CA VAL A 270 37.32 21.46 -2.09
C VAL A 270 38.55 20.58 -2.33
N TYR A 271 38.38 19.39 -2.92
CA TYR A 271 39.52 18.50 -3.19
C TYR A 271 40.47 19.05 -4.25
N LEU A 272 39.97 19.69 -5.31
CA LEU A 272 40.80 20.39 -6.28
C LEU A 272 41.59 21.52 -5.63
N GLY A 273 40.96 22.29 -4.74
CA GLY A 273 41.65 23.34 -3.97
C GLY A 273 42.78 22.79 -3.10
N ARG A 274 42.55 21.63 -2.45
CA ARG A 274 43.58 20.96 -1.64
C ARG A 274 44.74 20.44 -2.48
N LEU A 275 44.46 19.88 -3.65
CA LEU A 275 45.49 19.42 -4.59
C LEU A 275 46.33 20.59 -5.09
N ALA A 276 45.70 21.72 -5.44
CA ALA A 276 46.39 22.94 -5.87
C ALA A 276 47.26 23.55 -4.75
N ASP A 277 46.78 23.59 -3.50
CA ASP A 277 47.59 24.04 -2.36
C ASP A 277 48.83 23.14 -2.16
N LEU A 278 48.69 21.81 -2.32
CA LEU A 278 49.82 20.87 -2.26
C LEU A 278 50.82 21.04 -3.41
N ALA A 279 50.35 21.47 -4.58
CA ALA A 279 51.19 21.82 -5.73
C ALA A 279 51.85 23.21 -5.60
N GLY A 280 51.52 23.99 -4.58
CA GLY A 280 51.99 25.38 -4.40
C GLY A 280 51.24 26.40 -5.25
N GLU A 281 50.16 25.99 -5.95
CA GLU A 281 49.36 26.82 -6.83
C GLU A 281 48.25 27.56 -6.07
N ARG A 282 48.67 28.48 -5.20
CA ARG A 282 47.78 29.10 -4.22
C ARG A 282 46.60 29.85 -4.85
N ASP A 283 46.83 30.53 -5.98
CA ASP A 283 45.77 31.29 -6.65
C ASP A 283 44.65 30.37 -7.16
N GLN A 284 45.02 29.23 -7.77
CA GLN A 284 44.06 28.22 -8.22
C GLN A 284 43.31 27.59 -7.04
N ALA A 285 44.02 27.30 -5.94
CA ALA A 285 43.41 26.76 -4.74
C ALA A 285 42.32 27.69 -4.19
N THR A 286 42.61 28.99 -4.09
CA THR A 286 41.62 29.97 -3.60
C THR A 286 40.41 30.11 -4.52
N ALA A 287 40.60 30.00 -5.84
CA ALA A 287 39.49 30.04 -6.79
C ALA A 287 38.55 28.86 -6.58
N HIS A 288 39.09 27.65 -6.40
CA HIS A 288 38.29 26.45 -6.13
C HIS A 288 37.55 26.51 -4.79
N TYR A 289 38.17 26.98 -3.71
CA TYR A 289 37.46 27.13 -2.44
C TYR A 289 36.34 28.17 -2.50
N LYS A 290 36.55 29.30 -3.21
CA LYS A 290 35.47 30.28 -3.44
C LYS A 290 34.33 29.69 -4.25
N ALA A 291 34.63 28.88 -5.28
CA ALA A 291 33.62 28.18 -6.06
C ALA A 291 32.78 27.23 -5.19
N ALA A 292 33.41 26.49 -4.27
CA ALA A 292 32.69 25.61 -3.33
C ALA A 292 31.74 26.39 -2.39
N LEU A 293 32.16 27.58 -1.93
CA LEU A 293 31.35 28.44 -1.05
C LEU A 293 30.20 29.15 -1.79
N GLY A 294 30.35 29.39 -3.09
CA GLY A 294 29.31 29.99 -3.94
C GLY A 294 28.12 29.06 -4.23
N LEU A 295 28.25 27.76 -3.93
CA LEU A 295 27.19 26.77 -4.16
C LEU A 295 26.11 26.82 -3.06
N SER A 296 24.97 27.44 -3.39
CA SER A 296 23.81 27.50 -2.50
C SER A 296 23.27 26.08 -2.23
N GLY A 297 23.29 25.66 -0.96
CA GLY A 297 22.93 24.30 -0.55
C GLY A 297 24.11 23.34 -0.37
N ALA A 298 25.36 23.81 -0.46
CA ALA A 298 26.54 22.99 -0.18
C ALA A 298 26.50 22.43 1.26
N PRO A 299 26.98 21.19 1.51
CA PRO A 299 27.06 20.61 2.85
C PRO A 299 27.90 21.47 3.80
N ASN A 300 27.50 21.57 5.07
CA ASN A 300 28.22 22.37 6.07
C ASN A 300 29.70 21.98 6.17
N GLY A 301 30.02 20.69 6.10
CA GLY A 301 31.40 20.22 6.13
C GLY A 301 32.24 20.66 4.93
N ALA A 302 31.65 20.73 3.72
CA ALA A 302 32.33 21.22 2.54
C ALA A 302 32.62 22.73 2.65
N ARG A 303 31.68 23.51 3.19
CA ARG A 303 31.87 24.94 3.43
C ARG A 303 32.98 25.21 4.43
N GLN A 304 32.97 24.51 5.58
CA GLN A 304 34.02 24.65 6.59
C GLN A 304 35.40 24.30 6.03
N ALA A 305 35.50 23.21 5.26
CA ALA A 305 36.75 22.82 4.63
C ALA A 305 37.26 23.87 3.61
N ALA A 306 36.35 24.50 2.85
CA ALA A 306 36.70 25.57 1.92
C ALA A 306 37.13 26.86 2.64
N GLU A 307 36.44 27.25 3.72
CA GLU A 307 36.81 28.39 4.57
C GLU A 307 38.19 28.21 5.21
N GLU A 308 38.47 27.02 5.71
CA GLU A 308 39.78 26.69 6.29
C GLU A 308 40.90 26.75 5.24
N GLY A 309 40.64 26.15 4.06
CA GLY A 309 41.55 26.21 2.91
C GLY A 309 41.83 27.64 2.44
N LEU A 310 40.87 28.55 2.54
CA LEU A 310 41.07 29.97 2.25
C LEU A 310 41.93 30.68 3.31
N ARG A 311 41.78 30.34 4.60
CA ARG A 311 42.50 31.03 5.68
C ARG A 311 43.96 30.61 5.78
N LYS A 312 44.24 29.31 5.73
CA LYS A 312 45.58 28.77 6.05
C LYS A 312 46.29 28.09 4.87
N GLY A 313 45.55 27.76 3.81
CA GLY A 313 46.00 26.82 2.79
C GLY A 313 46.07 25.39 3.34
N PHE A 314 45.76 24.41 2.51
CA PHE A 314 45.89 23.01 2.89
C PHE A 314 47.36 22.61 2.90
N LYS A 315 47.85 22.08 4.03
CA LYS A 315 49.20 21.54 4.16
C LYS A 315 49.10 20.08 4.56
N LYS A 316 50.02 19.26 4.06
CA LYS A 316 50.14 17.86 4.46
C LYS A 316 50.65 17.82 5.90
N GLU A 317 49.86 17.28 6.82
CA GLU A 317 50.35 16.84 8.14
C GLU A 317 51.18 15.56 8.00
#